data_AF-A0A7X2SS39-F1
#
_entry.id   AF-A0A7X2SS39-F1
#
_cell.length_a   1.000
_cell.length_b   1.000
_cell.length_c   1.000
_cell.angle_alpha   90.00
_cell.angle_beta   90.00
_cell.angle_gamma   90.00
#
_symmetry.space_group_name_H-M   'P 1'
#
loop_
_entity.id
_entity.type
_entity.pdbx_description
1 polymer ?
#
loop_
_entity_poly.entity_id
_entity_poly.type
_entity_poly.pdbx_seq_one_letter_code
_entity_poly.pdbx_strand_id
1 'polypeptide(L)'
;MTEKGKEQNALFIIFGATGDLAQRKLYPSLFNLYKKGFLCKRFAVIGTARRPWTDEHFQQVVRNSISGMEDTAAQATEFSRHFYYQSHNVNDVEHYVTLKKLAEKLDEKYKINGNRLFYLAMSPRFFGTICKYLKSEEIVTDEGYNRVIIEKPFGHDLQSAVELNDEIAKYFSEESVYRIDHYLGKEMNQNILAVRFGNNIFRALWNNRYIDNIQITLSESLGVEDRAGYYETAGALRDMVQNHILQIVSLLTMNAPVTFTDVDIRREKISALKALQLYTPEEVKKYFVRGQYAHTEDLNGYREEDQVDPNSTTETFVAGKLHVNSMN
;
A
#
# COMPACT_ATOMS: atom_id res chain seq x y z
N MET A 1 -22.63 -14.00 -15.80
CA MET A 1 -23.22 -13.60 -14.49
C MET A 1 -22.06 -13.41 -13.53
N THR A 2 -21.74 -12.17 -13.17
CA THR A 2 -20.74 -11.88 -12.14
C THR A 2 -21.29 -12.40 -10.81
N GLU A 3 -20.60 -13.33 -10.15
CA GLU A 3 -20.94 -13.75 -8.79
C GLU A 3 -21.00 -12.51 -7.90
N LYS A 4 -22.18 -12.23 -7.33
CA LYS A 4 -22.31 -11.19 -6.29
C LYS A 4 -21.58 -11.69 -5.05
N GLY A 5 -20.65 -10.89 -4.56
CA GLY A 5 -19.91 -11.19 -3.33
C GLY A 5 -20.84 -11.31 -2.12
N LYS A 6 -20.41 -12.07 -1.10
CA LYS A 6 -21.08 -12.08 0.21
C LYS A 6 -20.90 -10.70 0.85
N GLU A 7 -22.00 -10.04 1.21
CA GLU A 7 -21.98 -8.71 1.86
C GLU A 7 -21.05 -8.73 3.08
N GLN A 8 -20.15 -7.75 3.13
CA GLN A 8 -19.27 -7.48 4.25
C GLN A 8 -19.81 -6.29 5.04
N ASN A 9 -19.66 -6.35 6.37
CA ASN A 9 -19.95 -5.22 7.24
C ASN A 9 -18.66 -4.62 7.80
N ALA A 10 -18.45 -3.33 7.53
CA ALA A 10 -17.20 -2.65 7.90
C ALA A 10 -17.36 -1.13 7.98
N LEU A 11 -16.71 -0.52 8.97
CA LEU A 11 -16.47 0.91 9.05
C LEU A 11 -15.04 1.20 8.59
N PHE A 12 -14.91 2.00 7.53
CA PHE A 12 -13.62 2.47 7.03
C PHE A 12 -13.35 3.86 7.61
N ILE A 13 -12.18 4.08 8.19
CA ILE A 13 -11.73 5.39 8.67
C ILE A 13 -10.46 5.75 7.90
N ILE A 14 -10.56 6.75 7.03
CA ILE A 14 -9.49 7.13 6.09
C ILE A 14 -8.85 8.44 6.57
N PHE A 15 -7.65 8.33 7.12
CA PHE A 15 -6.80 9.48 7.44
C PHE A 15 -6.12 9.98 6.17
N GLY A 16 -6.22 11.28 5.91
CA GLY A 16 -5.77 11.86 4.64
C GLY A 16 -6.80 11.77 3.51
N ALA A 17 -8.09 11.69 3.86
CA ALA A 17 -9.20 11.52 2.91
C ALA A 17 -9.30 12.61 1.81
N THR A 18 -8.70 13.78 2.02
CA THR A 18 -8.69 14.86 1.01
C THR A 18 -7.57 14.71 -0.03
N GLY A 19 -6.66 13.74 0.15
CA GLY A 19 -5.46 13.56 -0.68
C GLY A 19 -5.71 12.88 -2.02
N ASP A 20 -4.70 12.97 -2.90
CA ASP A 20 -4.74 12.42 -4.27
C ASP A 20 -4.99 10.90 -4.30
N LEU A 21 -4.29 10.15 -3.45
CA LEU A 21 -4.44 8.70 -3.33
C LEU A 21 -5.90 8.29 -3.02
N ALA A 22 -6.55 9.01 -2.10
CA ALA A 22 -7.91 8.70 -1.70
C ALA A 22 -8.90 8.88 -2.86
N GLN A 23 -8.80 10.00 -3.56
CA GLN A 23 -9.69 10.34 -4.68
C GLN A 23 -9.43 9.46 -5.91
N ARG A 24 -8.18 9.23 -6.29
CA ARG A 24 -7.84 8.50 -7.52
C ARG A 24 -7.84 6.98 -7.36
N LYS A 25 -7.68 6.46 -6.15
CA LYS A 25 -7.54 5.00 -5.91
C LYS A 25 -8.54 4.47 -4.89
N LEU A 26 -8.65 5.06 -3.71
CA LEU A 26 -9.44 4.45 -2.62
C LEU A 26 -10.95 4.51 -2.89
N TYR A 27 -11.51 5.67 -3.22
CA TYR A 27 -12.95 5.79 -3.48
C TYR A 27 -13.39 4.97 -4.71
N PRO A 28 -12.67 5.02 -5.85
CA PRO A 28 -12.93 4.12 -6.97
C PRO A 28 -12.86 2.63 -6.59
N SER A 29 -11.91 2.24 -5.75
CA SER A 29 -11.77 0.83 -5.31
C SER A 29 -12.93 0.38 -4.41
N LEU A 30 -13.35 1.21 -3.46
CA LEU A 30 -14.53 0.96 -2.62
C LEU A 30 -15.80 0.91 -3.48
N PHE A 31 -15.91 1.78 -4.48
CA PHE A 31 -17.05 1.76 -5.39
C PHE A 31 -17.09 0.49 -6.25
N ASN A 32 -15.94 -0.02 -6.70
CA ASN A 32 -15.88 -1.32 -7.36
C ASN A 32 -16.32 -2.47 -6.46
N LEU A 33 -15.97 -2.45 -5.17
CA LEU A 33 -16.47 -3.43 -4.18
C LEU A 33 -17.99 -3.30 -3.97
N TYR A 34 -18.52 -2.07 -4.00
CA TYR A 34 -19.95 -1.79 -3.95
C TYR A 34 -20.69 -2.34 -5.17
N LYS A 35 -20.20 -2.06 -6.39
CA LYS A 35 -20.77 -2.60 -7.65
C LYS A 35 -20.79 -4.13 -7.68
N LYS A 36 -19.76 -4.77 -7.09
CA LYS A 36 -19.64 -6.23 -6.99
C LYS A 36 -20.49 -6.85 -5.86
N GLY A 37 -21.16 -6.03 -5.04
CA GLY A 37 -22.02 -6.49 -3.94
C GLY A 37 -21.28 -6.93 -2.67
N PHE A 38 -19.96 -6.70 -2.58
CA PHE A 38 -19.21 -6.94 -1.34
C PHE A 38 -19.51 -5.86 -0.30
N LEU A 39 -19.74 -4.63 -0.73
CA LEU A 39 -20.27 -3.53 0.09
C LEU A 39 -21.69 -3.23 -0.38
N CYS A 40 -22.66 -3.29 0.53
CA CYS A 40 -24.07 -3.02 0.20
C CYS A 40 -24.66 -2.04 1.21
N LYS A 41 -25.34 -2.53 2.25
CA LYS A 41 -26.04 -1.67 3.21
C LYS A 41 -25.26 -1.51 4.50
N ARG A 42 -24.45 -2.51 4.89
CA ARG A 42 -23.81 -2.56 6.21
C ARG A 42 -22.39 -2.00 6.23
N PHE A 43 -22.14 -0.88 5.56
CA PHE A 43 -20.83 -0.25 5.59
C PHE A 43 -20.94 1.26 5.78
N ALA A 44 -19.87 1.89 6.24
CA ALA A 44 -19.73 3.34 6.26
C ALA A 44 -18.27 3.73 6.09
N VAL A 45 -18.05 4.97 5.66
CA VAL A 45 -16.71 5.54 5.51
C VAL A 45 -16.67 6.88 6.24
N ILE A 46 -15.72 7.02 7.16
CA ILE A 46 -15.35 8.31 7.74
C ILE A 46 -14.08 8.78 7.05
N GLY A 47 -14.19 9.84 6.25
CA GLY A 47 -13.05 10.59 5.75
C GLY A 47 -12.58 11.61 6.78
N THR A 48 -11.27 11.70 7.00
CA THR A 48 -10.72 12.65 7.97
C THR A 48 -9.44 13.32 7.48
N ALA A 49 -9.38 14.64 7.64
CA ALA A 49 -8.23 15.50 7.34
C ALA A 49 -8.39 16.88 8.01
N ARG A 50 -7.36 17.73 7.91
CA ARG A 50 -7.35 19.07 8.55
C ARG A 50 -8.36 20.07 7.98
N ARG A 51 -8.77 19.91 6.72
CA ARG A 51 -9.65 20.89 6.06
C ARG A 51 -11.05 20.80 6.66
N PRO A 52 -11.73 21.93 6.97
CA PRO A 52 -13.09 21.90 7.49
C PRO A 52 -14.08 21.71 6.33
N TRP A 53 -14.37 20.46 5.98
CA TRP A 53 -15.41 20.10 5.01
C TRP A 53 -16.69 19.67 5.69
N THR A 54 -17.82 19.85 5.02
CA THR A 54 -19.10 19.25 5.40
C THR A 54 -19.24 17.87 4.77
N ASP A 55 -20.18 17.07 5.28
CA ASP A 55 -20.54 15.78 4.67
C ASP A 55 -20.96 15.97 3.20
N GLU A 56 -21.78 16.98 2.89
CA GLU A 56 -22.28 17.21 1.53
C GLU A 56 -21.15 17.49 0.54
N HIS A 57 -20.19 18.30 0.94
CA HIS A 57 -19.02 18.59 0.11
C HIS A 57 -18.17 17.34 -0.08
N PHE A 58 -17.90 16.59 1.00
CA PHE A 58 -17.13 15.36 0.91
C PHE A 58 -17.81 14.31 0.01
N GLN A 59 -19.12 14.14 0.14
CA GLN A 59 -19.90 13.25 -0.72
C GLN A 59 -19.86 13.70 -2.19
N GLN A 60 -19.83 15.01 -2.47
CA GLN A 60 -19.65 15.50 -3.83
C GLN A 60 -18.26 15.15 -4.38
N VAL A 61 -17.19 15.29 -3.58
CA VAL A 61 -15.83 14.88 -3.96
C VAL A 61 -15.79 13.38 -4.27
N VAL A 62 -16.44 12.56 -3.45
CA VAL A 62 -16.56 11.10 -3.69
C VAL A 62 -17.28 10.82 -5.00
N ARG A 63 -18.43 11.47 -5.27
CA ARG A 63 -19.16 11.34 -6.54
C ARG A 63 -18.32 11.73 -7.74
N ASN A 64 -17.58 12.83 -7.64
CA ASN A 64 -16.67 13.27 -8.71
C ASN A 64 -15.55 12.24 -8.95
N SER A 65 -15.01 11.66 -7.88
CA SER A 65 -13.90 10.70 -7.93
C SER A 65 -14.28 9.39 -8.64
N ILE A 66 -15.56 9.02 -8.61
CA ILE A 66 -16.07 7.79 -9.23
C ILE A 66 -16.80 8.04 -10.55
N SER A 67 -16.83 9.29 -11.03
CA SER A 67 -17.61 9.68 -12.20
C SER A 67 -17.19 8.88 -13.44
N GLY A 68 -18.19 8.35 -14.16
CA GLY A 68 -18.01 7.50 -15.32
C GLY A 68 -17.81 6.02 -14.98
N MET A 69 -17.75 5.65 -13.69
CA MET A 69 -17.74 4.24 -13.25
C MET A 69 -19.15 3.74 -12.92
N GLU A 70 -20.07 4.64 -12.60
CA GLU A 70 -21.43 4.34 -12.19
C GLU A 70 -22.31 3.90 -13.36
N ASP A 71 -23.23 2.98 -13.10
CA ASP A 71 -24.23 2.58 -14.09
C ASP A 71 -25.37 3.61 -14.16
N THR A 72 -25.63 4.30 -13.05
CA THR A 72 -26.62 5.37 -12.93
C THR A 72 -26.19 6.43 -11.91
N ALA A 73 -26.63 7.67 -12.07
CA ALA A 73 -26.38 8.73 -11.09
C ALA A 73 -26.97 8.42 -9.70
N ALA A 74 -28.05 7.66 -9.64
CA ALA A 74 -28.66 7.20 -8.39
C ALA A 74 -27.73 6.26 -7.61
N GLN A 75 -27.01 5.36 -8.30
CA GLN A 75 -26.05 4.44 -7.68
C GLN A 75 -24.88 5.20 -7.04
N ALA A 76 -24.30 6.18 -7.75
CA ALA A 76 -23.25 7.03 -7.20
C ALA A 76 -23.74 7.84 -5.98
N THR A 77 -24.98 8.33 -6.06
CA THR A 77 -25.61 9.06 -4.95
C THR A 77 -25.81 8.16 -3.74
N GLU A 78 -26.40 6.98 -3.91
CA GLU A 78 -26.60 5.99 -2.85
C GLU A 78 -25.29 5.61 -2.18
N PHE A 79 -24.27 5.25 -2.97
CA PHE A 79 -22.92 4.94 -2.46
C PHE A 79 -22.35 6.09 -1.63
N SER A 80 -22.40 7.33 -2.16
CA SER A 80 -21.85 8.49 -1.47
C SER A 80 -22.53 8.77 -0.13
N ARG A 81 -23.79 8.37 0.08
CA ARG A 81 -24.50 8.55 1.37
C ARG A 81 -23.94 7.71 2.53
N HIS A 82 -23.04 6.77 2.24
CA HIS A 82 -22.27 6.03 3.24
C HIS A 82 -21.02 6.77 3.71
N PHE A 83 -20.70 7.92 3.12
CA PHE A 83 -19.52 8.72 3.43
C PHE A 83 -19.86 9.91 4.34
N TYR A 84 -19.09 10.01 5.41
CA TYR A 84 -19.14 11.05 6.43
C TYR A 84 -17.76 11.68 6.56
N TYR A 85 -17.69 12.95 6.95
CA TYR A 85 -16.45 13.68 7.09
C TYR A 85 -16.29 14.23 8.50
N GLN A 86 -15.09 14.09 9.04
CA GLN A 86 -14.71 14.71 10.30
C GLN A 86 -13.41 15.49 10.12
N SER A 87 -13.46 16.81 10.34
CA SER A 87 -12.23 17.61 10.39
C SER A 87 -11.39 17.18 11.59
N HIS A 88 -10.11 16.92 11.37
CA HIS A 88 -9.26 16.25 12.33
C HIS A 88 -7.80 16.70 12.24
N ASN A 89 -7.23 17.07 13.37
CA ASN A 89 -5.80 17.22 13.54
C ASN A 89 -5.27 15.99 14.31
N VAL A 90 -4.38 15.22 13.69
CA VAL A 90 -3.90 13.94 14.24
C VAL A 90 -3.10 14.06 15.54
N ASN A 91 -2.68 15.29 15.90
CA ASN A 91 -1.99 15.58 17.14
C ASN A 91 -2.93 16.08 18.25
N ASP A 92 -4.22 16.25 17.96
CA ASP A 92 -5.22 16.79 18.88
C ASP A 92 -6.14 15.67 19.39
N VAL A 93 -6.06 15.39 20.69
CA VAL A 93 -6.81 14.31 21.34
C VAL A 93 -8.32 14.55 21.29
N GLU A 94 -8.80 15.78 21.39
CA GLU A 94 -10.23 16.11 21.35
C GLU A 94 -10.87 15.77 19.98
N HIS A 95 -10.06 15.85 18.92
CA HIS A 95 -10.51 15.43 17.59
C HIS A 95 -10.68 13.91 17.49
N TYR A 96 -9.94 13.11 18.26
CA TYR A 96 -10.16 11.66 18.36
C TYR A 96 -11.42 11.32 19.16
N VAL A 97 -11.71 12.06 20.24
CA VAL A 97 -12.98 11.92 20.98
C VAL A 97 -14.18 12.19 20.07
N THR A 98 -14.09 13.22 19.23
CA THR A 98 -15.14 13.52 18.24
C THR A 98 -15.26 12.43 17.17
N LEU A 99 -14.12 11.91 16.69
CA LEU A 99 -14.08 10.80 15.75
C LEU A 99 -14.69 9.51 16.32
N LYS A 100 -14.42 9.19 17.60
CA LYS A 100 -15.01 8.05 18.33
C LYS A 100 -16.53 8.12 18.33
N LYS A 101 -17.10 9.27 18.73
CA LYS A 101 -18.55 9.49 18.79
C LYS A 101 -19.21 9.30 17.43
N LEU A 102 -18.56 9.77 16.35
CA LEU A 102 -19.05 9.53 14.99
C LEU A 102 -18.98 8.04 14.63
N ALA A 103 -17.87 7.38 14.91
CA ALA A 103 -17.70 5.95 14.64
C ALA A 103 -18.76 5.09 15.35
N GLU A 104 -19.02 5.32 16.63
CA GLU A 104 -20.06 4.61 17.41
C GLU A 104 -21.46 4.81 16.84
N LYS A 105 -21.81 6.06 16.50
CA LYS A 105 -23.09 6.38 15.84
C LYS A 105 -23.25 5.62 14.51
N LEU A 106 -22.19 5.51 13.72
CA LEU A 106 -22.23 4.80 12.44
C LEU A 106 -22.25 3.28 12.63
N ASP A 107 -21.57 2.76 13.64
CA ASP A 107 -21.62 1.34 14.00
C ASP A 107 -23.06 0.90 14.31
N GLU A 108 -23.80 1.68 15.10
CA GLU A 108 -25.20 1.41 15.41
C GLU A 108 -26.12 1.55 14.19
N LYS A 109 -25.92 2.61 13.39
CA LYS A 109 -26.74 2.91 12.21
C LYS A 109 -26.62 1.84 11.13
N TYR A 110 -25.40 1.40 10.85
CA TYR A 110 -25.10 0.47 9.76
C TYR A 110 -24.92 -0.98 10.23
N LYS A 111 -25.05 -1.25 11.55
CA LYS A 111 -24.87 -2.57 12.16
C LYS A 111 -23.50 -3.14 11.80
N ILE A 112 -22.44 -2.38 12.05
CA ILE A 112 -21.07 -2.74 11.67
C ILE A 112 -20.51 -3.86 12.54
N ASN A 113 -20.95 -3.96 13.80
CA ASN A 113 -20.51 -4.97 14.78
C ASN A 113 -19.01 -4.91 15.04
N GLY A 114 -18.46 -3.70 15.18
CA GLY A 114 -17.06 -3.46 15.57
C GLY A 114 -16.01 -3.71 14.47
N ASN A 115 -16.38 -4.14 13.27
CA ASN A 115 -15.41 -4.33 12.18
C ASN A 115 -14.86 -2.99 11.66
N ARG A 116 -13.69 -2.55 12.14
CA ARG A 116 -13.06 -1.28 11.78
C ARG A 116 -11.79 -1.47 10.96
N LEU A 117 -11.69 -0.71 9.86
CA LEU A 117 -10.47 -0.57 9.05
C LEU A 117 -9.97 0.87 9.09
N PHE A 118 -8.73 1.06 9.50
CA PHE A 118 -8.07 2.36 9.56
C PHE A 118 -7.07 2.47 8.41
N TYR A 119 -7.36 3.32 7.42
CA TYR A 119 -6.45 3.55 6.30
C TYR A 119 -5.65 4.82 6.54
N LEU A 120 -4.32 4.70 6.66
CA LEU A 120 -3.42 5.83 6.92
C LEU A 120 -2.83 6.35 5.60
N ALA A 121 -3.63 7.08 4.82
CA ALA A 121 -3.22 7.69 3.55
C ALA A 121 -2.51 9.04 3.75
N MET A 122 -1.46 9.05 4.60
CA MET A 122 -0.71 10.26 4.93
C MET A 122 0.75 9.95 5.28
N SER A 123 1.53 10.98 5.63
CA SER A 123 2.97 10.84 5.93
C SER A 123 3.23 9.83 7.08
N PRO A 124 4.24 8.93 6.94
CA PRO A 124 4.56 7.91 7.94
C PRO A 124 4.87 8.44 9.34
N ARG A 125 5.37 9.68 9.46
CA ARG A 125 5.64 10.33 10.75
C ARG A 125 4.42 10.42 11.69
N PHE A 126 3.22 10.25 11.14
CA PHE A 126 1.98 10.28 11.92
C PHE A 126 1.46 8.88 12.29
N PHE A 127 2.03 7.79 11.75
CA PHE A 127 1.50 6.45 11.96
C PHE A 127 1.54 6.04 13.44
N GLY A 128 2.67 6.24 14.12
CA GLY A 128 2.79 5.96 15.55
C GLY A 128 1.80 6.75 16.40
N THR A 129 1.68 8.06 16.15
CA THR A 129 0.73 8.95 16.85
C THR A 129 -0.72 8.51 16.64
N ILE A 130 -1.11 8.20 15.40
CA ILE A 130 -2.47 7.75 15.09
C ILE A 130 -2.74 6.41 15.76
N CYS A 131 -1.83 5.44 15.66
CA CYS A 131 -2.02 4.13 16.28
C CYS A 131 -2.15 4.24 17.81
N LYS A 132 -1.35 5.11 18.44
CA LYS A 132 -1.45 5.43 19.86
C LYS A 132 -2.84 5.92 20.22
N TYR A 133 -3.34 6.96 19.55
CA TYR A 133 -4.62 7.58 19.90
C TYR A 133 -5.83 6.75 19.50
N LEU A 134 -5.74 5.95 18.43
CA LEU A 134 -6.77 4.96 18.12
C LEU A 134 -6.96 3.98 19.29
N LYS A 135 -5.88 3.59 19.96
CA LYS A 135 -5.93 2.69 21.11
C LYS A 135 -6.28 3.41 22.42
N SER A 136 -5.64 4.53 22.73
CA SER A 136 -5.85 5.25 24.01
C SER A 136 -7.22 5.90 24.12
N GLU A 137 -7.78 6.37 22.99
CA GLU A 137 -9.11 6.98 22.96
C GLU A 137 -10.22 5.95 22.66
N GLU A 138 -9.89 4.66 22.65
CA GLU A 138 -10.84 3.54 22.47
C GLU A 138 -11.65 3.66 21.17
N ILE A 139 -11.01 4.08 20.08
CA ILE A 139 -11.57 4.00 18.72
C ILE A 139 -11.34 2.60 18.13
N VAL A 140 -10.40 1.84 18.67
CA VAL A 140 -10.45 0.39 18.42
C VAL A 140 -11.57 -0.24 19.24
N THR A 141 -12.20 -1.27 18.70
CA THR A 141 -13.29 -1.99 19.37
C THR A 141 -12.81 -3.33 19.94
N ASP A 142 -13.46 -3.82 20.99
CA ASP A 142 -13.22 -5.20 21.45
C ASP A 142 -14.09 -6.22 20.69
N GLU A 143 -15.13 -5.74 20.00
CA GLU A 143 -15.96 -6.53 19.09
C GLU A 143 -15.43 -6.48 17.65
N GLY A 144 -15.60 -7.58 16.92
CA GLY A 144 -15.20 -7.66 15.51
C GLY A 144 -13.68 -7.68 15.32
N TYR A 145 -13.19 -6.99 14.29
CA TYR A 145 -11.75 -6.84 14.03
C TYR A 145 -11.36 -5.37 13.92
N ASN A 146 -10.09 -5.10 14.23
CA ASN A 146 -9.46 -3.80 14.00
C ASN A 146 -8.24 -4.01 13.12
N ARG A 147 -8.23 -3.39 11.93
CA ARG A 147 -7.15 -3.53 10.95
C ARG A 147 -6.61 -2.16 10.56
N VAL A 148 -5.30 -2.00 10.59
CA VAL A 148 -4.62 -0.78 10.15
C VAL A 148 -3.94 -1.04 8.82
N ILE A 149 -4.24 -0.21 7.84
CA ILE A 149 -3.64 -0.24 6.51
C ILE A 149 -2.69 0.95 6.41
N ILE A 150 -1.42 0.68 6.11
CA ILE A 150 -0.37 1.69 6.01
C ILE A 150 0.30 1.66 4.64
N GLU A 151 0.63 2.86 4.15
CA GLU A 151 1.29 3.08 2.87
C GLU A 151 2.80 3.27 3.04
N LYS A 152 3.53 3.02 1.94
CA LYS A 152 4.96 3.34 1.85
C LYS A 152 5.18 4.87 1.94
N PRO A 153 6.35 5.34 2.42
CA PRO A 153 7.55 4.59 2.78
C PRO A 153 7.54 4.00 4.21
N PHE A 154 8.12 2.80 4.37
CA PHE A 154 8.24 2.11 5.66
C PHE A 154 9.61 2.36 6.31
N GLY A 155 9.94 3.63 6.51
CA GLY A 155 11.31 4.06 6.84
C GLY A 155 12.15 4.37 5.60
N HIS A 156 13.37 4.86 5.83
CA HIS A 156 14.33 5.21 4.78
C HIS A 156 15.62 4.36 4.85
N ASP A 157 15.76 3.59 5.92
CA ASP A 157 16.81 2.60 6.16
C ASP A 157 16.29 1.52 7.12
N LEU A 158 17.14 0.56 7.50
CA LEU A 158 16.77 -0.51 8.41
C LEU A 158 16.35 0.01 9.80
N GLN A 159 17.10 0.97 10.34
CA GLN A 159 16.88 1.47 11.71
C GLN A 159 15.52 2.17 11.81
N SER A 160 15.25 3.11 10.92
CA SER A 160 13.98 3.82 10.85
C SER A 160 12.79 2.91 10.53
N ALA A 161 12.99 1.84 9.74
CA ALA A 161 11.96 0.85 9.49
C ALA A 161 11.61 0.04 10.76
N VAL A 162 12.62 -0.34 11.56
CA VAL A 162 12.43 -1.02 12.85
C VAL A 162 11.70 -0.11 13.83
N GLU A 163 12.13 1.15 13.95
CA GLU A 163 11.48 2.13 14.84
C GLU A 163 9.99 2.33 14.49
N LEU A 164 9.68 2.54 13.20
CA LEU A 164 8.30 2.67 12.73
C LEU A 164 7.50 1.40 13.02
N ASN A 165 8.08 0.23 12.79
CA ASN A 165 7.43 -1.04 13.05
C ASN A 165 7.10 -1.20 14.55
N ASP A 166 8.06 -0.91 15.41
CA ASP A 166 7.91 -1.02 16.87
C ASP A 166 6.88 -0.02 17.41
N GLU A 167 6.80 1.18 16.83
CA GLU A 167 5.76 2.15 17.19
C GLU A 167 4.35 1.63 16.90
N ILE A 168 4.15 0.92 15.80
CA ILE A 168 2.86 0.35 15.42
C ILE A 168 2.57 -0.91 16.24
N ALA A 169 3.57 -1.78 16.39
CA ALA A 169 3.46 -3.05 17.11
C ALA A 169 3.11 -2.89 18.60
N LYS A 170 3.37 -1.72 19.19
CA LYS A 170 2.90 -1.35 20.54
C LYS A 170 1.37 -1.37 20.69
N TYR A 171 0.64 -1.11 19.60
CA TYR A 171 -0.82 -0.89 19.65
C TYR A 171 -1.62 -1.89 18.83
N PHE A 172 -1.03 -2.49 17.80
CA PHE A 172 -1.67 -3.46 16.92
C PHE A 172 -0.81 -4.72 16.77
N SER A 173 -1.44 -5.89 16.77
CA SER A 173 -0.77 -7.14 16.44
C SER A 173 -0.42 -7.19 14.96
N GLU A 174 0.59 -7.99 14.60
CA GLU A 174 1.07 -8.10 13.21
C GLU A 174 -0.03 -8.57 12.23
N GLU A 175 -0.96 -9.39 12.69
CA GLU A 175 -2.13 -9.86 11.93
C GLU A 175 -3.18 -8.76 11.66
N SER A 176 -3.15 -7.68 12.43
CA SER A 176 -3.98 -6.49 12.24
C SER A 176 -3.33 -5.43 11.35
N VAL A 177 -2.06 -5.56 11.00
CA VAL A 177 -1.32 -4.54 10.23
C VAL A 177 -1.14 -4.97 8.78
N TYR A 178 -1.67 -4.17 7.86
CA TYR A 178 -1.64 -4.39 6.42
C TYR A 178 -0.74 -3.34 5.77
N ARG A 179 0.51 -3.74 5.50
CA ARG A 179 1.50 -2.90 4.80
C ARG A 179 1.27 -3.00 3.29
N ILE A 180 0.95 -1.88 2.66
CA ILE A 180 0.66 -1.85 1.22
C ILE A 180 1.94 -1.85 0.40
N ASP A 181 2.04 -2.87 -0.45
CA ASP A 181 2.79 -2.82 -1.70
C ASP A 181 1.80 -3.12 -2.83
N HIS A 182 1.42 -2.09 -3.59
CA HIS A 182 0.39 -2.21 -4.61
C HIS A 182 0.79 -3.14 -5.78
N TYR A 183 2.08 -3.47 -5.96
CA TYR A 183 2.48 -4.46 -6.97
C TYR A 183 2.00 -5.86 -6.62
N LEU A 184 1.86 -6.20 -5.33
CA LEU A 184 1.27 -7.48 -4.91
C LEU A 184 -0.23 -7.58 -5.25
N GLY A 185 -0.89 -6.45 -5.46
CA GLY A 185 -2.28 -6.38 -5.91
C GLY A 185 -2.47 -6.56 -7.41
N LYS A 186 -1.39 -6.63 -8.21
CA LYS A 186 -1.48 -6.82 -9.66
C LYS A 186 -1.75 -8.28 -9.99
N GLU A 187 -2.76 -8.53 -10.82
CA GLU A 187 -3.22 -9.85 -11.23
C GLU A 187 -2.07 -10.78 -11.66
N MET A 188 -1.19 -10.30 -12.54
CA MET A 188 -0.07 -11.11 -13.05
C MET A 188 0.95 -11.47 -11.98
N ASN A 189 1.13 -10.62 -10.96
CA ASN A 189 2.02 -10.93 -9.84
C ASN A 189 1.40 -11.98 -8.91
N GLN A 190 0.07 -11.97 -8.72
CA GLN A 190 -0.63 -13.02 -7.97
C GLN A 190 -0.59 -14.36 -8.71
N ASN A 191 -0.66 -14.34 -10.04
CA ASN A 191 -0.56 -15.53 -10.88
C ASN A 191 0.79 -16.25 -10.84
N ILE A 192 1.87 -15.60 -10.35
CA ILE A 192 3.19 -16.26 -10.20
C ILE A 192 3.05 -17.56 -9.39
N LEU A 193 2.32 -17.52 -8.27
CA LEU A 193 2.17 -18.69 -7.40
C LEU A 193 1.36 -19.81 -8.07
N ALA A 194 0.28 -19.44 -8.76
CA ALA A 194 -0.55 -20.39 -9.50
C ALA A 194 0.24 -21.07 -10.63
N VAL A 195 1.04 -20.30 -11.38
CA VAL A 195 1.89 -20.83 -12.45
C VAL A 195 2.97 -21.76 -11.89
N ARG A 196 3.72 -21.33 -10.87
CA ARG A 196 4.84 -22.10 -10.31
C ARG A 196 4.39 -23.39 -9.62
N PHE A 197 3.36 -23.32 -8.80
CA PHE A 197 2.99 -24.42 -7.89
C PHE A 197 1.75 -25.20 -8.33
N GLY A 198 0.89 -24.63 -9.18
CA GLY A 198 -0.27 -25.31 -9.75
C GLY A 198 0.05 -26.23 -10.93
N ASN A 199 1.28 -26.19 -11.46
CA ASN A 199 1.66 -26.90 -12.69
C ASN A 199 2.92 -27.76 -12.48
N ASN A 200 2.80 -29.06 -12.74
CA ASN A 200 3.91 -30.02 -12.56
C ASN A 200 5.13 -29.70 -13.42
N ILE A 201 4.92 -29.23 -14.66
CA ILE A 201 6.00 -28.88 -15.59
C ILE A 201 6.83 -27.73 -15.03
N PHE A 202 6.19 -26.62 -14.65
CA PHE A 202 6.89 -25.48 -14.07
C PHE A 202 7.58 -25.85 -12.76
N ARG A 203 6.90 -26.61 -11.88
CA ARG A 203 7.51 -27.05 -10.62
C ARG A 203 8.80 -27.86 -10.83
N ALA A 204 8.86 -28.72 -11.84
CA ALA A 204 10.05 -29.52 -12.15
C ALA A 204 11.20 -28.69 -12.75
N LEU A 205 10.87 -27.65 -13.52
CA LEU A 205 11.84 -26.81 -14.22
C LEU A 205 12.30 -25.60 -13.39
N TRP A 206 11.63 -25.27 -12.28
CA TRP A 206 11.91 -24.04 -11.52
C TRP A 206 13.10 -24.18 -10.56
N ASN A 207 14.29 -24.43 -11.10
CA ASN A 207 15.55 -24.55 -10.35
C ASN A 207 16.77 -24.24 -11.23
N ASN A 208 17.94 -24.14 -10.59
CA ASN A 208 19.22 -23.77 -11.22
C ASN A 208 19.75 -24.77 -12.27
N ARG A 209 19.16 -25.95 -12.42
CA ARG A 209 19.53 -26.91 -13.48
C ARG A 209 18.91 -26.56 -14.83
N TYR A 210 17.80 -25.83 -14.83
CA TYR A 210 17.04 -25.50 -16.04
C TYR A 210 16.90 -23.99 -16.26
N ILE A 211 16.95 -23.18 -15.20
CA ILE A 211 16.91 -21.72 -15.29
C ILE A 211 18.34 -21.18 -15.28
N ASP A 212 18.74 -20.54 -16.37
CA ASP A 212 20.01 -19.83 -16.47
C ASP A 212 19.98 -18.50 -15.68
N ASN A 213 18.94 -17.68 -15.90
CA ASN A 213 18.72 -16.43 -15.17
C ASN A 213 17.25 -16.01 -15.13
N ILE A 214 16.92 -15.12 -14.19
CA ILE A 214 15.61 -14.47 -14.06
C ILE A 214 15.82 -12.97 -14.19
N GLN A 215 15.02 -12.31 -15.04
CA GLN A 215 15.08 -10.87 -15.26
C GLN A 215 13.76 -10.23 -14.82
N ILE A 216 13.86 -9.15 -14.05
CA ILE A 216 12.72 -8.37 -13.57
C ILE A 216 12.95 -6.93 -14.03
N THR A 217 12.06 -6.43 -14.88
CA THR A 217 12.16 -5.09 -15.46
C THR A 217 10.95 -4.26 -15.07
N LEU A 218 11.17 -3.16 -14.36
CA LEU A 218 10.18 -2.10 -14.14
C LEU A 218 10.74 -0.84 -14.82
N SER A 219 10.13 -0.45 -15.93
CA SER A 219 10.53 0.71 -16.73
C SER A 219 9.39 1.71 -16.82
N GLU A 220 9.70 2.99 -16.68
CA GLU A 220 8.76 4.11 -16.82
C GLU A 220 9.25 5.04 -17.93
N SER A 221 8.33 5.62 -18.69
CA SER A 221 8.64 6.59 -19.75
C SER A 221 8.58 8.04 -19.27
N LEU A 222 8.09 8.27 -18.05
CA LEU A 222 7.93 9.59 -17.44
C LEU A 222 9.20 10.00 -16.70
N GLY A 223 9.41 11.31 -16.58
CA GLY A 223 10.46 11.88 -15.73
C GLY A 223 10.06 11.85 -14.25
N VAL A 224 10.74 12.68 -13.45
CA VAL A 224 10.43 12.81 -12.02
C VAL A 224 9.13 13.61 -11.77
N GLU A 225 8.73 14.47 -12.72
CA GLU A 225 7.51 15.28 -12.68
C GLU A 225 7.39 16.06 -11.35
N ASP A 226 6.16 16.24 -10.84
CA ASP A 226 5.87 16.93 -9.58
C ASP A 226 6.41 16.22 -8.30
N ARG A 227 7.10 15.08 -8.45
CA ARG A 227 7.61 14.27 -7.32
C ARG A 227 9.10 14.52 -7.02
N ALA A 228 9.73 15.50 -7.69
CA ALA A 228 11.15 15.83 -7.57
C ALA A 228 11.67 15.86 -6.12
N GLY A 229 11.05 16.66 -5.25
CA GLY A 229 11.50 16.80 -3.86
C GLY A 229 11.45 15.51 -3.03
N TYR A 230 10.50 14.60 -3.30
CA TYR A 230 10.50 13.27 -2.67
C TYR A 230 11.59 12.38 -3.29
N TYR A 231 11.64 12.33 -4.62
CA TYR A 231 12.50 11.42 -5.35
C TYR A 231 13.98 11.70 -5.11
N GLU A 232 14.35 12.98 -4.97
CA GLU A 232 15.71 13.42 -4.65
C GLU A 232 16.23 12.81 -3.34
N THR A 233 15.33 12.56 -2.40
CA THR A 233 15.66 11.93 -1.12
C THR A 233 15.49 10.42 -1.12
N ALA A 234 15.03 9.80 -2.21
CA ALA A 234 14.67 8.38 -2.29
C ALA A 234 15.52 7.62 -3.31
N GLY A 235 15.53 8.09 -4.56
CA GLY A 235 16.11 7.42 -5.72
C GLY A 235 15.34 6.17 -6.16
N ALA A 236 15.67 5.66 -7.33
CA ALA A 236 15.07 4.44 -7.88
C ALA A 236 15.28 3.22 -6.97
N LEU A 237 16.38 3.18 -6.20
CA LEU A 237 16.69 2.06 -5.31
C LEU A 237 15.63 1.90 -4.21
N ARG A 238 15.22 3.00 -3.56
CA ARG A 238 14.18 2.93 -2.51
C ARG A 238 12.77 3.03 -3.08
N ASP A 239 12.55 3.78 -4.15
CA ASP A 239 11.20 3.94 -4.68
C ASP A 239 10.66 2.67 -5.34
N MET A 240 11.55 1.88 -5.99
CA MET A 240 11.18 0.73 -6.83
C MET A 240 11.87 -0.58 -6.43
N VAL A 241 13.18 -0.56 -6.17
CA VAL A 241 13.93 -1.82 -5.96
C VAL A 241 13.60 -2.43 -4.59
N GLN A 242 13.71 -1.63 -3.53
CA GLN A 242 13.56 -2.07 -2.13
C GLN A 242 12.18 -2.67 -1.83
N ASN A 243 11.14 -2.21 -2.52
CA ASN A 243 9.76 -2.67 -2.33
C ASN A 243 9.33 -3.63 -3.46
N HIS A 244 8.92 -3.10 -4.60
CA HIS A 244 8.22 -3.81 -5.68
C HIS A 244 9.08 -4.94 -6.27
N ILE A 245 10.34 -4.66 -6.59
CA ILE A 245 11.23 -5.69 -7.16
C ILE A 245 11.53 -6.76 -6.12
N LEU A 246 11.88 -6.40 -4.88
CA LEU A 246 12.13 -7.40 -3.84
C LEU A 246 10.90 -8.24 -3.50
N GLN A 247 9.70 -7.69 -3.56
CA GLN A 247 8.47 -8.48 -3.44
C GLN A 247 8.33 -9.50 -4.58
N ILE A 248 8.58 -9.10 -5.82
CA ILE A 248 8.55 -10.03 -6.98
C ILE A 248 9.65 -11.09 -6.87
N VAL A 249 10.87 -10.69 -6.48
CA VAL A 249 11.98 -11.63 -6.21
C VAL A 249 11.52 -12.68 -5.21
N SER A 250 10.93 -12.27 -4.07
CA SER A 250 10.46 -13.22 -3.07
C SER A 250 9.43 -14.21 -3.61
N LEU A 251 8.53 -13.78 -4.50
CA LEU A 251 7.54 -14.66 -5.13
C LEU A 251 8.14 -15.61 -6.16
N LEU A 252 9.22 -15.22 -6.84
CA LEU A 252 9.91 -16.02 -7.84
C LEU A 252 10.91 -17.00 -7.23
N THR A 253 11.46 -16.69 -6.05
CA THR A 253 12.56 -17.47 -5.44
C THR A 253 12.16 -18.22 -4.18
N MET A 254 10.96 -17.98 -3.62
CA MET A 254 10.43 -18.79 -2.52
C MET A 254 10.25 -20.27 -2.89
N ASN A 255 10.34 -21.16 -1.91
CA ASN A 255 9.99 -22.56 -2.08
C ASN A 255 8.47 -22.73 -2.16
N ALA A 256 8.04 -23.94 -2.52
CA ALA A 256 6.63 -24.31 -2.41
C ALA A 256 6.21 -24.26 -0.93
N PRO A 257 5.17 -23.49 -0.57
CA PRO A 257 4.68 -23.45 0.79
C PRO A 257 4.01 -24.78 1.15
N VAL A 258 4.06 -25.16 2.43
CA VAL A 258 3.44 -26.41 2.93
C VAL A 258 1.93 -26.39 2.69
N THR A 259 1.29 -25.24 2.93
CA THR A 259 -0.11 -24.98 2.60
C THR A 259 -0.26 -23.62 1.91
N PHE A 260 -1.38 -23.40 1.22
CA PHE A 260 -1.66 -22.13 0.57
C PHE A 260 -2.35 -21.12 1.50
N THR A 261 -1.86 -21.03 2.74
CA THR A 261 -2.29 -20.04 3.73
C THR A 261 -1.37 -18.82 3.68
N ASP A 262 -1.87 -17.68 4.14
CA ASP A 262 -1.10 -16.43 4.20
C ASP A 262 0.15 -16.55 5.09
N VAL A 263 0.07 -17.31 6.19
CA VAL A 263 1.19 -17.56 7.11
C VAL A 263 2.31 -18.36 6.44
N ASP A 264 1.97 -19.48 5.78
CA ASP A 264 2.98 -20.34 5.14
C ASP A 264 3.59 -19.66 3.89
N ILE A 265 2.78 -18.94 3.12
CA ILE A 265 3.30 -18.13 2.00
C ILE A 265 4.26 -17.04 2.51
N ARG A 266 3.89 -16.30 3.57
CA ARG A 266 4.79 -15.30 4.17
C ARG A 266 6.08 -15.91 4.68
N ARG A 267 6.02 -17.09 5.32
CA ARG A 267 7.23 -17.81 5.79
C ARG A 267 8.20 -18.08 4.65
N GLU A 268 7.72 -18.63 3.54
CA GLU A 268 8.56 -18.95 2.40
C GLU A 268 9.09 -17.70 1.67
N LYS A 269 8.29 -16.62 1.58
CA LYS A 269 8.79 -15.32 1.08
C LYS A 269 9.91 -14.75 1.94
N ILE A 270 9.78 -14.81 3.27
CA ILE A 270 10.81 -14.37 4.21
C ILE A 270 12.06 -15.22 4.07
N SER A 271 11.91 -16.54 3.95
CA SER A 271 13.03 -17.46 3.73
C SER A 271 13.79 -17.11 2.44
N ALA A 272 13.07 -16.82 1.35
CA ALA A 272 13.66 -16.40 0.09
C ALA A 272 14.47 -15.11 0.20
N LEU A 273 13.95 -14.10 0.92
CA LEU A 273 14.65 -12.84 1.14
C LEU A 273 15.87 -13.01 2.04
N LYS A 274 15.80 -13.85 3.08
CA LYS A 274 16.94 -14.18 3.95
C LYS A 274 18.06 -14.92 3.21
N ALA A 275 17.74 -15.62 2.13
CA ALA A 275 18.71 -16.30 1.28
C ALA A 275 19.44 -15.36 0.32
N LEU A 276 19.04 -14.09 0.20
CA LEU A 276 19.75 -13.12 -0.64
C LEU A 276 21.14 -12.83 -0.08
N GLN A 277 22.14 -12.84 -0.95
CA GLN A 277 23.49 -12.41 -0.58
C GLN A 277 23.50 -10.90 -0.24
N LEU A 278 24.09 -10.57 0.90
CA LEU A 278 24.47 -9.19 1.24
C LEU A 278 25.83 -8.90 0.63
N TYR A 279 25.96 -7.74 -0.02
CA TYR A 279 27.16 -7.37 -0.77
C TYR A 279 28.08 -6.44 0.00
N THR A 280 29.40 -6.63 -0.12
CA THR A 280 30.39 -5.63 0.31
C THR A 280 30.40 -4.43 -0.66
N PRO A 281 31.01 -3.28 -0.28
CA PRO A 281 31.15 -2.14 -1.19
C PRO A 281 31.82 -2.47 -2.54
N GLU A 282 32.79 -3.39 -2.55
CA GLU A 282 33.48 -3.87 -3.76
C GLU A 282 32.56 -4.71 -4.64
N GLU A 283 31.76 -5.58 -4.02
CA GLU A 283 30.77 -6.39 -4.71
C GLU A 283 29.63 -5.54 -5.29
N VAL A 284 29.21 -4.49 -4.59
CA VAL A 284 28.23 -3.52 -5.11
C VAL A 284 28.74 -2.89 -6.40
N LYS A 285 30.01 -2.46 -6.46
CA LYS A 285 30.61 -1.92 -7.69
C LYS A 285 30.64 -2.92 -8.84
N LYS A 286 30.70 -4.22 -8.54
CA LYS A 286 30.76 -5.31 -9.53
C LYS A 286 29.36 -5.72 -10.02
N TYR A 287 28.38 -5.75 -9.13
CA TYR A 287 27.07 -6.35 -9.40
C TYR A 287 25.95 -5.33 -9.62
N PHE A 288 26.15 -4.06 -9.28
CA PHE A 288 25.14 -3.01 -9.43
C PHE A 288 25.64 -1.85 -10.29
N VAL A 289 24.70 -1.28 -11.03
CA VAL A 289 24.86 -0.07 -11.84
C VAL A 289 23.79 0.93 -11.41
N ARG A 290 24.20 2.17 -11.18
CA ARG A 290 23.31 3.31 -10.96
C ARG A 290 23.44 4.26 -12.14
N GLY A 291 22.32 4.83 -12.57
CA GLY A 291 22.25 5.83 -13.63
C GLY A 291 21.36 7.00 -13.24
N GLN A 292 21.54 8.12 -13.92
CA GLN A 292 20.70 9.31 -13.82
C GLN A 292 20.37 9.76 -15.24
N TYR A 293 19.09 9.97 -15.55
CA TYR A 293 18.69 10.35 -16.90
C TYR A 293 19.19 11.75 -17.25
N ALA A 294 19.66 11.92 -18.48
CA ALA A 294 20.14 13.18 -19.02
C ALA A 294 19.05 13.86 -19.85
N HIS A 295 19.29 15.12 -20.17
CA HIS A 295 18.44 15.90 -21.06
C HIS A 295 18.23 15.20 -22.41
N THR A 296 17.00 15.27 -22.92
CA THR A 296 16.58 14.83 -24.26
C THR A 296 15.75 15.94 -24.91
N GLU A 297 15.43 15.81 -26.21
CA GLU A 297 14.61 16.83 -26.90
C GLU A 297 13.25 17.07 -26.23
N ASP A 298 12.67 16.04 -25.59
CA ASP A 298 11.32 16.08 -25.03
C ASP A 298 11.30 16.20 -23.48
N LEU A 299 12.44 16.02 -22.81
CA LEU A 299 12.53 15.97 -21.34
C LEU A 299 13.81 16.62 -20.84
N ASN A 300 13.66 17.47 -19.81
CA ASN A 300 14.78 18.01 -19.05
C ASN A 300 15.64 16.89 -18.45
N GLY A 301 16.92 17.15 -18.23
CA GLY A 301 17.76 16.25 -17.44
C GLY A 301 17.37 16.30 -15.97
N TYR A 302 17.63 15.23 -15.20
CA TYR A 302 17.18 15.17 -13.81
C TYR A 302 17.62 16.37 -12.94
N ARG A 303 18.86 16.85 -13.13
CA ARG A 303 19.43 18.01 -12.43
C ARG A 303 18.90 19.37 -12.90
N GLU A 304 18.13 19.39 -13.98
CA GLU A 304 17.50 20.58 -14.55
C GLU A 304 16.04 20.72 -14.08
N GLU A 305 15.50 19.70 -13.41
CA GLU A 305 14.15 19.70 -12.88
C GLU A 305 14.03 20.63 -11.66
N ASP A 306 12.85 21.23 -11.49
CA ASP A 306 12.57 22.02 -10.29
C ASP A 306 12.68 21.15 -9.03
N GLN A 307 13.16 21.73 -7.93
CA GLN A 307 13.40 21.06 -6.65
C GLN A 307 14.46 19.94 -6.65
N VAL A 308 15.30 19.85 -7.68
CA VAL A 308 16.48 18.95 -7.70
C VAL A 308 17.76 19.76 -7.49
N ASP A 309 18.70 19.22 -6.71
CA ASP A 309 20.04 19.82 -6.58
C ASP A 309 20.78 19.72 -7.94
N PRO A 310 21.29 20.82 -8.50
CA PRO A 310 22.10 20.79 -9.73
C PRO A 310 23.33 19.86 -9.65
N ASN A 311 23.78 19.50 -8.45
CA ASN A 311 24.87 18.56 -8.19
C ASN A 311 24.40 17.18 -7.69
N SER A 312 23.09 16.89 -7.75
CA SER A 312 22.50 15.65 -7.25
C SER A 312 23.20 14.39 -7.77
N THR A 313 23.45 13.45 -6.87
CA THR A 313 23.96 12.11 -7.20
C THR A 313 22.89 11.02 -7.05
N THR A 314 21.62 11.44 -6.93
CA THR A 314 20.47 10.54 -6.81
C THR A 314 20.25 9.77 -8.10
N GLU A 315 20.10 8.47 -7.97
CA GLU A 315 19.89 7.58 -9.12
C GLU A 315 18.43 7.57 -9.54
N THR A 316 18.20 7.68 -10.85
CA THR A 316 16.88 7.49 -11.48
C THR A 316 16.81 6.14 -12.20
N PHE A 317 17.90 5.39 -12.21
CA PHE A 317 18.01 4.06 -12.79
C PHE A 317 18.88 3.17 -11.89
N VAL A 318 18.45 1.92 -11.70
CA VAL A 318 19.25 0.88 -11.06
C VAL A 318 19.13 -0.42 -11.85
N ALA A 319 20.27 -1.02 -12.17
CA ALA A 319 20.36 -2.41 -12.59
C ALA A 319 21.26 -3.17 -11.61
N GLY A 320 20.90 -4.40 -11.27
CA GLY A 320 21.64 -5.17 -10.29
C GLY A 320 21.51 -6.67 -10.49
N LYS A 321 22.58 -7.41 -10.17
CA LYS A 321 22.54 -8.86 -10.08
C LYS A 321 22.33 -9.27 -8.62
N LEU A 322 21.26 -10.01 -8.36
CA LEU A 322 20.99 -10.63 -7.05
C LEU A 322 21.41 -12.10 -7.09
N HIS A 323 22.13 -12.56 -6.06
CA HIS A 323 22.43 -13.96 -5.84
C HIS A 323 21.55 -14.50 -4.70
N VAL A 324 20.90 -15.63 -4.95
CA VAL A 324 20.06 -16.32 -3.97
C VAL A 324 20.82 -17.56 -3.52
N ASN A 325 21.27 -17.57 -2.27
CA ASN A 325 21.98 -18.66 -1.65
C ASN A 325 20.97 -19.67 -1.07
N SER A 326 20.25 -20.35 -1.97
CA SER A 326 19.31 -21.42 -1.61
C SER A 326 19.81 -22.77 -2.12
N MET A 327 19.41 -23.86 -1.45
CA MET A 327 19.73 -25.22 -1.87
C MET A 327 18.86 -25.74 -3.02
N ASN A 328 17.87 -24.96 -3.47
CA ASN A 328 16.95 -25.30 -4.55
C ASN A 328 17.33 -24.66 -5.89
#